data_AF-A0A0G4NNI7-F1
#
_entry.id   AF-A0A0G4NNI7-F1
#
_cell.length_a   1.000
_cell.length_b   1.000
_cell.length_c   1.000
_cell.angle_alpha   90.00
_cell.angle_beta   90.00
_cell.angle_gamma   90.00
#
_symmetry.space_group_name_H-M   'P 1'
#
loop_
_entity.id
_entity.type
_entity.pdbx_description
1 polymer ?
#
loop_
_entity_poly.entity_id
_entity_poly.type
_entity_poly.pdbx_seq_one_letter_code
_entity_poly.pdbx_strand_id
1 'polypeptide(L)'
;MVLYEDLRVYTIWRTQMAQYRAQSMQYRKSAEEWEILGSLAERLQHTDEAMEAYRSCLATRFSPKALAGILRVFERNKNTREAVAAFIRLVTWQYRWYSEFSPELLRTVRSLIEDEGAVKVRSIIQATSMPQNVLDLTHHYAALCAKFRSSGTDG
;
A
#
# COMPACT_ATOMS: atom_id res chain seq x y z
N MET A 1 24.57 -4.68 16.96
CA MET A 1 24.50 -4.71 15.48
C MET A 1 23.04 -4.59 15.05
N VAL A 2 22.73 -3.82 13.99
CA VAL A 2 21.34 -3.47 13.61
C VAL A 2 20.46 -4.71 13.36
N LEU A 3 20.97 -5.72 12.66
CA LEU A 3 20.22 -6.95 12.37
C LEU A 3 19.84 -7.75 13.63
N TYR A 4 20.74 -7.80 14.62
CA TYR A 4 20.49 -8.50 15.88
C TYR A 4 19.33 -7.85 16.66
N GLU A 5 19.31 -6.52 16.70
CA GLU A 5 18.23 -5.77 17.34
C GLU A 5 16.89 -5.98 16.63
N ASP A 6 16.90 -5.97 15.30
CA ASP A 6 15.70 -6.21 14.49
C ASP A 6 15.11 -7.62 14.75
N LEU A 7 15.94 -8.66 14.74
CA LEU A 7 15.51 -10.03 15.07
C LEU A 7 15.02 -10.15 16.51
N ARG A 8 15.67 -9.46 17.47
CA ARG A 8 15.26 -9.47 18.87
C ARG A 8 13.88 -8.85 19.05
N VAL A 9 13.64 -7.66 18.47
CA VAL A 9 12.33 -6.98 18.56
C VAL A 9 11.25 -7.80 17.85
N TYR A 10 11.56 -8.38 16.69
CA TYR A 10 10.63 -9.22 15.94
C TYR A 10 10.21 -10.45 16.75
N THR A 11 11.16 -11.19 17.32
CA THR A 11 10.86 -12.39 18.12
C THR A 11 10.08 -12.07 19.39
N ILE A 12 10.38 -10.96 20.07
CA ILE A 12 9.58 -10.48 21.22
C ILE A 12 8.15 -10.19 20.79
N TRP A 13 7.95 -9.51 19.66
CA TRP A 13 6.62 -9.23 19.16
C TRP A 13 5.84 -10.51 18.82
N ARG A 14 6.45 -11.46 18.08
CA ARG A 14 5.78 -12.72 17.69
C ARG A 14 5.41 -13.57 18.91
N THR A 15 6.28 -13.63 19.92
CA THR A 15 6.01 -14.36 21.17
C THR A 15 4.90 -13.71 21.97
N GLN A 16 4.90 -12.39 22.13
CA GLN A 16 3.81 -11.65 22.79
C GLN A 16 2.48 -11.88 22.06
N MET A 17 2.46 -11.76 20.74
CA MET A 17 1.23 -11.95 19.97
C MET A 17 0.67 -13.37 20.11
N ALA A 18 1.53 -14.39 20.16
CA ALA A 18 1.13 -15.77 20.42
C ALA A 18 0.59 -15.98 21.85
N GLN A 19 1.24 -15.38 22.86
CA GLN A 19 0.79 -15.45 24.26
C GLN A 19 -0.59 -14.82 24.45
N TYR A 20 -0.81 -13.63 23.88
CA TYR A 20 -2.11 -12.95 23.96
C TYR A 20 -3.21 -13.74 23.24
N ARG A 21 -2.91 -14.31 22.06
CA ARG A 21 -3.85 -15.19 21.35
C ARG A 21 -4.20 -16.44 22.17
N ALA A 22 -3.22 -17.06 22.84
CA ALA A 22 -3.46 -18.24 23.69
C ALA A 22 -4.33 -17.91 24.92
N GLN A 23 -4.21 -16.70 25.45
CA GLN A 23 -5.05 -16.20 26.55
C GLN A 23 -6.40 -15.64 26.07
N SER A 24 -6.73 -15.75 24.78
CA SER A 24 -7.91 -15.13 24.16
C SER A 24 -8.02 -13.62 24.43
N MET A 25 -6.90 -12.94 24.68
CA MET A 25 -6.84 -11.52 25.00
C MET A 25 -6.48 -10.70 23.76
N GLN A 26 -7.09 -9.53 23.61
CA GLN A 26 -6.81 -8.64 22.49
C GLN A 26 -5.42 -8.01 22.65
N TYR A 27 -4.54 -8.25 21.69
CA TYR A 27 -3.24 -7.57 21.62
C TYR A 27 -3.44 -6.15 21.09
N ARG A 28 -3.47 -5.17 21.99
CA ARG A 28 -3.66 -3.75 21.66
C ARG A 28 -2.32 -3.03 21.60
N LYS A 29 -2.09 -2.32 20.50
CA LYS A 29 -0.93 -1.47 20.24
C LYS A 29 -1.38 -0.19 19.54
N SER A 30 -0.60 0.87 19.68
CA SER A 30 -0.83 2.12 18.96
C SER A 30 -0.64 1.94 17.46
N ALA A 31 -1.23 2.83 16.65
CA ALA A 31 -1.05 2.79 15.20
C ALA A 31 0.42 2.93 14.78
N GLU A 32 1.20 3.70 15.52
CA GLU A 32 2.63 3.93 15.25
C GLU A 32 3.48 2.71 15.56
N GLU A 33 3.21 2.02 16.68
CA GLU A 33 3.86 0.75 16.98
C GLU A 33 3.57 -0.29 15.89
N TRP A 34 2.33 -0.38 15.40
CA TRP A 34 1.99 -1.28 14.30
C TRP A 34 2.72 -0.95 13.00
N GLU A 35 2.87 0.33 12.68
CA GLU A 35 3.62 0.78 11.50
C GLU A 35 5.10 0.39 11.60
N ILE A 36 5.72 0.61 12.78
CA ILE A 36 7.13 0.25 13.02
C ILE A 36 7.32 -1.27 12.94
N LEU A 37 6.43 -2.06 13.57
CA LEU A 37 6.48 -3.52 13.50
C LEU A 37 6.31 -4.06 12.07
N GLY A 38 5.42 -3.45 11.28
CA GLY A 38 5.26 -3.77 9.86
C GLY A 38 6.55 -3.50 9.07
N SER A 39 7.17 -2.33 9.28
CA SER A 39 8.43 -1.98 8.61
C SER A 39 9.60 -2.87 9.04
N LEU A 40 9.61 -3.31 10.30
CA LEU A 40 10.59 -4.26 10.83
C LEU A 40 10.43 -5.64 10.16
N ALA A 41 9.20 -6.15 10.07
CA ALA A 41 8.91 -7.41 9.42
C ALA A 41 9.24 -7.37 7.92
N GLU A 42 8.95 -6.25 7.23
CA GLU A 42 9.31 -6.05 5.83
C GLU A 42 10.84 -6.08 5.63
N ARG A 43 11.62 -5.45 6.53
CA ARG A 43 13.10 -5.50 6.49
C ARG A 43 13.65 -6.92 6.67
N LEU A 44 12.98 -7.75 7.47
CA LEU A 44 13.33 -9.15 7.69
C LEU A 44 12.74 -10.10 6.64
N GLN A 45 12.09 -9.59 5.59
CA GLN A 45 11.43 -10.35 4.53
C GLN A 45 10.25 -11.22 4.98
N HIS A 46 9.66 -10.91 6.14
CA HIS A 46 8.45 -11.53 6.66
C HIS A 46 7.20 -10.77 6.16
N THR A 47 6.82 -11.00 4.91
CA THR A 47 5.78 -10.21 4.21
C THR A 47 4.37 -10.41 4.77
N ASP A 48 4.05 -11.62 5.23
CA ASP A 48 2.71 -11.93 5.72
C ASP A 48 2.47 -11.26 7.09
N GLU A 49 3.47 -11.33 7.97
CA GLU A 49 3.46 -10.63 9.24
C GLU A 49 3.46 -9.11 9.07
N ALA A 50 4.21 -8.59 8.09
CA ALA A 50 4.18 -7.17 7.74
C ALA A 50 2.79 -6.73 7.30
N MET A 51 2.11 -7.52 6.46
CA MET A 51 0.76 -7.24 6.01
C MET A 51 -0.25 -7.23 7.16
N GLU A 52 -0.15 -8.19 8.09
CA GLU A 52 -0.99 -8.22 9.29
C GLU A 52 -0.83 -6.93 10.11
N ALA A 53 0.42 -6.53 10.39
CA ALA A 53 0.72 -5.31 11.13
C ALA A 53 0.23 -4.04 10.43
N TYR A 54 0.45 -3.92 9.12
CA TYR A 54 -0.02 -2.76 8.34
C TYR A 54 -1.56 -2.69 8.29
N ARG A 55 -2.27 -3.84 8.21
CA ARG A 55 -3.74 -3.86 8.27
C ARG A 55 -4.24 -3.42 9.64
N SER A 56 -3.61 -3.88 10.72
CA SER A 56 -3.93 -3.41 12.09
C SER A 56 -3.66 -1.91 12.28
N CYS A 57 -2.59 -1.39 11.67
CA CYS A 57 -2.30 0.04 11.64
C CYS A 57 -3.43 0.81 10.94
N LEU A 58 -3.79 0.42 9.70
CA LEU A 58 -4.82 1.08 8.90
C LEU A 58 -6.23 0.98 9.49
N ALA A 59 -6.52 -0.08 10.25
CA ALA A 59 -7.76 -0.20 11.00
C ALA A 59 -7.86 0.82 12.15
N THR A 60 -6.73 1.24 12.70
CA THR A 60 -6.67 2.23 13.79
C THR A 60 -6.60 3.65 13.25
N ARG A 61 -5.68 3.92 12.31
CA ARG A 61 -5.42 5.24 11.74
C ARG A 61 -4.90 5.09 10.31
N PHE A 62 -5.29 6.00 9.42
CA PHE A 62 -4.66 6.07 8.10
C PHE A 62 -3.17 6.42 8.20
N SER A 63 -2.30 5.60 7.61
CA SER A 63 -0.88 5.88 7.43
C SER A 63 -0.49 5.65 5.97
N PRO A 64 0.13 6.63 5.28
CA PRO A 64 0.56 6.47 3.89
C PRO A 64 1.67 5.42 3.75
N LYS A 65 2.54 5.29 4.77
CA LYS A 65 3.64 4.30 4.77
C LYS A 65 3.10 2.87 4.86
N ALA A 66 2.17 2.62 5.79
CA ALA A 66 1.53 1.31 5.92
C ALA A 66 0.77 0.91 4.65
N LEU A 67 0.06 1.88 4.03
CA LEU A 67 -0.66 1.62 2.78
C LEU A 67 0.29 1.39 1.60
N ALA A 68 1.42 2.09 1.52
CA ALA A 68 2.45 1.85 0.51
C ALA A 68 3.09 0.46 0.66
N GLY A 69 3.36 0.01 1.90
CA GLY A 69 3.83 -1.35 2.17
C GLY A 69 2.83 -2.42 1.71
N ILE A 70 1.53 -2.22 1.98
CA ILE A 70 0.47 -3.10 1.50
C ILE A 70 0.36 -3.09 -0.04
N LEU A 71 0.46 -1.91 -0.67
CA LEU A 71 0.41 -1.77 -2.12
C LEU A 71 1.48 -2.62 -2.81
N ARG A 72 2.72 -2.64 -2.30
CA ARG A 72 3.80 -3.49 -2.84
C ARG A 72 3.46 -4.97 -2.80
N VAL A 73 2.75 -5.42 -1.75
CA VAL A 73 2.31 -6.82 -1.67
C VAL A 73 1.15 -7.09 -2.63
N PHE A 74 0.25 -6.13 -2.85
CA PHE A 74 -0.81 -6.26 -3.85
C PHE A 74 -0.26 -6.31 -5.28
N GLU A 75 0.77 -5.52 -5.60
CA GLU A 75 1.49 -5.61 -6.87
C GLU A 75 2.11 -7.00 -7.04
N ARG A 76 2.79 -7.52 -6.02
CA ARG A 76 3.39 -8.86 -6.05
C ARG A 76 2.36 -9.98 -6.24
N ASN A 77 1.20 -9.85 -5.60
CA ASN A 77 0.11 -10.83 -5.68
C ASN A 77 -0.80 -10.63 -6.90
N LYS A 78 -0.51 -9.64 -7.76
CA LYS A 78 -1.33 -9.25 -8.92
C LYS A 78 -2.81 -8.98 -8.57
N ASN A 79 -3.06 -8.45 -7.37
CA ASN A 79 -4.41 -8.05 -6.97
C ASN A 79 -4.69 -6.62 -7.42
N THR A 80 -5.15 -6.50 -8.66
CA THR A 80 -5.26 -5.22 -9.37
C THR A 80 -6.32 -4.30 -8.79
N ARG A 81 -7.48 -4.84 -8.39
CA ARG A 81 -8.55 -4.05 -7.81
C ARG A 81 -8.14 -3.42 -6.49
N GLU A 82 -7.50 -4.20 -5.62
CA GLU A 82 -7.02 -3.69 -4.32
C GLU A 82 -5.82 -2.74 -4.49
N ALA A 83 -4.92 -3.02 -5.44
CA ALA A 83 -3.82 -2.13 -5.79
C ALA A 83 -4.30 -0.76 -6.29
N VAL A 84 -5.28 -0.74 -7.20
CA VAL A 84 -5.89 0.52 -7.69
C VAL A 84 -6.57 1.28 -6.56
N ALA A 85 -7.32 0.61 -5.69
CA ALA A 85 -7.95 1.26 -4.53
C ALA A 85 -6.91 1.86 -3.56
N ALA A 86 -5.81 1.15 -3.29
CA ALA A 86 -4.71 1.65 -2.49
C ALA A 86 -4.01 2.84 -3.16
N PHE A 87 -3.77 2.74 -4.48
CA PHE A 87 -3.19 3.80 -5.29
C PHE A 87 -4.01 5.10 -5.23
N ILE A 88 -5.34 5.04 -5.44
CA ILE A 88 -6.20 6.23 -5.40
C ILE A 88 -6.10 6.93 -4.03
N ARG A 89 -6.11 6.16 -2.93
CA ARG A 89 -5.97 6.69 -1.57
C ARG A 89 -4.62 7.36 -1.35
N LEU A 90 -3.53 6.80 -1.88
CA LEU A 90 -2.19 7.40 -1.80
C LEU A 90 -2.08 8.69 -2.62
N VAL A 91 -2.63 8.73 -3.85
CA VAL A 91 -2.69 9.95 -4.66
C VAL A 91 -3.48 11.04 -3.93
N THR A 92 -4.64 10.70 -3.37
CA THR A 92 -5.47 11.64 -2.62
C THR A 92 -4.73 12.20 -1.41
N TRP A 93 -3.95 11.36 -0.72
CA TRP A 93 -3.12 11.80 0.39
C TRP A 93 -2.02 12.77 -0.07
N GLN A 94 -1.32 12.48 -1.17
CA GLN A 94 -0.28 13.37 -1.69
C GLN A 94 -0.83 14.73 -2.13
N TYR A 95 -1.99 14.73 -2.80
CA TYR A 95 -2.67 15.95 -3.21
C TYR A 95 -2.99 16.85 -2.02
N ARG A 96 -3.40 16.27 -0.87
CA ARG A 96 -3.62 17.05 0.36
C ARG A 96 -2.38 17.80 0.84
N TRP A 97 -1.18 17.28 0.58
CA TRP A 97 0.09 17.94 0.92
C TRP A 97 0.63 18.80 -0.22
N TYR A 98 -0.20 19.16 -1.20
CA TYR A 98 0.16 19.94 -2.39
C TYR A 98 1.26 19.27 -3.24
N SER A 99 1.44 17.96 -3.09
CA SER A 99 2.35 17.17 -3.91
C SER A 99 1.58 16.59 -5.09
N GLU A 100 1.64 17.27 -6.24
CA GLU A 100 0.95 16.85 -7.46
C GLU A 100 1.60 15.65 -8.13
N PHE A 101 2.89 15.42 -7.88
CA PHE A 101 3.68 14.38 -8.54
C PHE A 101 4.46 13.50 -7.56
N SER A 102 4.45 12.19 -7.82
CA SER A 102 5.30 11.22 -7.14
C SER A 102 5.83 10.16 -8.13
N PRO A 103 7.16 10.02 -8.25
CA PRO A 103 7.75 8.99 -9.10
C PRO A 103 7.37 7.56 -8.70
N GLU A 104 7.18 7.28 -7.41
CA GLU A 104 6.82 5.95 -6.93
C GLU A 104 5.39 5.58 -7.37
N LEU A 105 4.45 6.53 -7.25
CA LEU A 105 3.07 6.36 -7.69
C LEU A 105 2.95 6.24 -9.22
N LEU A 106 3.73 7.04 -9.97
CA LEU A 106 3.80 6.91 -11.41
C LEU A 106 4.28 5.51 -11.83
N ARG A 107 5.31 4.98 -11.15
CA ARG A 107 5.82 3.63 -11.42
C ARG A 107 4.76 2.55 -11.14
N THR A 108 4.04 2.65 -10.03
CA THR A 108 2.93 1.75 -9.70
C THR A 108 1.86 1.75 -10.79
N VAL A 109 1.35 2.92 -11.19
CA VAL A 109 0.32 2.99 -12.25
C VAL A 109 0.83 2.48 -13.57
N ARG A 110 2.08 2.79 -13.92
CA ARG A 110 2.70 2.25 -15.13
C ARG A 110 2.74 0.71 -15.09
N SER A 111 3.18 0.11 -13.98
CA SER A 111 3.19 -1.35 -13.84
C SER A 111 1.78 -1.94 -13.97
N LEU A 112 0.79 -1.32 -13.33
CA LEU A 112 -0.61 -1.76 -13.41
C LEU A 112 -1.17 -1.67 -14.84
N ILE A 113 -0.84 -0.60 -15.58
CA ILE A 113 -1.24 -0.43 -16.98
C ILE A 113 -0.52 -1.43 -17.89
N GLU A 114 0.76 -1.68 -17.65
CA GLU A 114 1.56 -2.63 -18.44
C GLU A 114 1.07 -4.07 -18.25
N ASP A 115 0.64 -4.45 -17.05
CA ASP A 115 0.13 -5.78 -16.74
C ASP A 115 -1.32 -6.02 -17.23
N GLU A 116 -2.21 -5.02 -17.09
CA GLU A 116 -3.66 -5.20 -17.28
C GLU A 116 -4.26 -4.44 -18.47
N GLY A 117 -3.54 -3.46 -18.99
CA GLY A 117 -4.00 -2.53 -20.02
C GLY A 117 -4.71 -1.29 -19.47
N ALA A 118 -4.52 -0.15 -20.16
CA ALA A 118 -5.03 1.15 -19.74
C ALA A 118 -6.57 1.20 -19.59
N VAL A 119 -7.31 0.59 -20.52
CA VAL A 119 -8.79 0.57 -20.52
C VAL A 119 -9.36 -0.14 -19.29
N LYS A 120 -8.75 -1.26 -18.89
CA LYS A 120 -9.18 -2.05 -17.73
C LYS A 120 -8.93 -1.28 -16.44
N VAL A 121 -7.73 -0.71 -16.28
CA VAL A 121 -7.39 0.12 -15.11
C VAL A 121 -8.34 1.32 -15.00
N ARG A 122 -8.62 2.02 -16.12
CA ARG A 122 -9.58 3.14 -16.15
C ARG A 122 -10.98 2.72 -15.72
N SER A 123 -11.47 1.58 -16.21
CA SER A 123 -12.78 1.04 -15.84
C SER A 123 -12.86 0.73 -14.33
N ILE A 124 -11.80 0.16 -13.74
CA ILE A 124 -11.73 -0.11 -12.30
C ILE A 124 -11.75 1.19 -11.49
N ILE A 125 -11.01 2.21 -11.93
CA ILE A 125 -11.02 3.54 -11.30
C ILE A 125 -12.44 4.12 -11.31
N GLN A 126 -13.12 4.09 -12.45
CA GLN A 126 -14.49 4.59 -12.59
C GLN A 126 -15.53 3.80 -11.78
N ALA A 127 -15.31 2.51 -11.56
CA ALA A 127 -16.16 1.67 -10.72
C ALA A 127 -15.99 1.95 -9.22
N THR A 128 -14.93 2.66 -8.83
CA THR A 128 -14.72 3.06 -7.43
C THR A 128 -15.60 4.28 -7.20
N SER A 129 -16.63 4.16 -6.36
CA SER A 129 -17.69 5.16 -6.10
C SER A 129 -17.20 6.43 -5.39
N MET A 130 -16.09 7.01 -5.85
CA MET A 130 -15.40 8.15 -5.26
C MET A 130 -15.79 9.45 -5.98
N PRO A 131 -15.62 10.62 -5.33
CA PRO A 131 -15.92 11.90 -5.95
C PRO A 131 -15.11 12.14 -7.22
N GLN A 132 -15.71 12.81 -8.21
CA GLN A 132 -15.10 13.06 -9.52
C GLN A 132 -13.72 13.73 -9.43
N ASN A 133 -13.56 14.71 -8.54
CA ASN A 133 -12.29 15.41 -8.35
C ASN A 133 -11.14 14.45 -8.01
N VAL A 134 -11.42 13.35 -7.29
CA VAL A 134 -10.39 12.36 -6.96
C VAL A 134 -10.07 11.47 -8.15
N LEU A 135 -11.07 11.12 -8.95
CA LEU A 135 -10.88 10.36 -10.19
C LEU A 135 -10.03 11.16 -11.17
N ASP A 136 -10.28 12.45 -11.31
CA ASP A 136 -9.53 13.35 -12.20
C ASP A 136 -8.04 13.41 -11.83
N LEU A 137 -7.71 13.43 -10.53
CA LEU A 137 -6.32 13.34 -10.04
C LEU A 137 -5.65 12.03 -10.47
N THR A 138 -6.36 10.91 -10.41
CA THR A 138 -5.80 9.62 -10.85
C THR A 138 -5.71 9.51 -12.37
N HIS A 139 -6.64 10.11 -13.10
CA HIS A 139 -6.57 10.21 -14.56
C HIS A 139 -5.40 11.06 -15.03
N HIS A 140 -4.96 12.06 -14.25
CA HIS A 140 -3.74 12.81 -14.55
C HIS A 140 -2.51 11.89 -14.67
N TYR A 141 -2.33 10.96 -13.73
CA TYR A 141 -1.23 9.97 -13.78
C TYR A 141 -1.34 9.04 -14.99
N ALA A 142 -2.55 8.57 -15.32
CA ALA A 142 -2.76 7.75 -16.51
C ALA A 142 -2.49 8.53 -17.82
N ALA A 143 -2.86 9.81 -17.87
CA ALA A 143 -2.60 10.69 -19.01
C ALA A 143 -1.09 10.95 -19.20
N LEU A 144 -0.32 11.05 -18.10
CA LEU A 144 1.15 11.11 -18.18
C LEU A 144 1.72 9.85 -18.83
N CYS A 145 1.30 8.66 -18.39
CA CYS A 145 1.73 7.39 -19.01
C CYS A 145 1.42 7.35 -20.51
N ALA A 146 0.21 7.77 -20.92
CA ALA A 146 -0.18 7.83 -22.33
C ALA A 146 0.67 8.83 -23.15
N LYS A 147 0.95 10.02 -22.60
CA LYS A 147 1.80 11.03 -23.26
C LYS A 147 3.21 10.52 -23.52
N PHE A 148 3.77 9.73 -22.60
CA PHE A 148 5.10 9.14 -22.74
C PHE A 148 5.12 7.81 -23.51
N ARG A 149 3.97 7.35 -24.03
CA ARG A 149 3.82 6.08 -24.77
C ARG A 149 4.42 4.90 -24.01
N SER A 150 4.13 4.81 -22.71
CA SER A 150 4.56 3.66 -21.92
C SER A 150 3.87 2.37 -22.39
N SER A 151 4.51 1.22 -22.23
CA SER A 151 3.93 -0.09 -22.56
C SER A 151 2.49 -0.24 -22.06
N GLY A 152 1.58 -0.73 -22.91
CA GLY A 152 0.18 -1.01 -22.53
C GLY A 152 -0.78 0.19 -22.60
N THR A 153 -0.34 1.35 -23.13
CA THR A 153 -1.19 2.55 -23.29
C THR A 153 -1.93 2.66 -24.62
N ASP A 154 -1.77 1.71 -25.53
CA ASP A 154 -2.30 1.79 -26.91
C ASP A 154 -3.83 1.52 -27.04
N GLY A 155 -4.56 1.56 -25.92
CA GLY A 155 -6.01 1.23 -25.85
C GLY A 155 -6.86 2.32 -25.21
#